data_AF-A0AAD1FMX0-F1
#
_entry.id   AF-A0AAD1FMX0-F1
#
_cell.length_a   1.000
_cell.length_b   1.000
_cell.length_c   1.000
_cell.angle_alpha   90.00
_cell.angle_beta   90.00
_cell.angle_gamma   90.00
#
_symmetry.space_group_name_H-M   'P 1'
#
loop_
_entity.id
_entity.type
_entity.pdbx_description
1 polymer ?
#
loop_
_entity_poly.entity_id
_entity_poly.type
_entity_poly.pdbx_seq_one_letter_code
_entity_poly.pdbx_strand_id
1 'polypeptide(L)' 'MHKTSAKHCIGQRFIFDPYDNSLIDTVENNELIRLGSNESRALSLLIDEPGAIITRDRLHDYV' A
#
# COMPACT_ATOMS: atom_id res chain seq x y z
N MET A 1 -18.72 10.18 2.08
CA MET A 1 -17.86 9.28 1.28
C MET A 1 -17.50 8.09 2.14
N HIS A 2 -17.99 6.90 1.82
CA HIS A 2 -17.52 5.68 2.49
C HIS A 2 -16.09 5.40 1.99
N LYS A 3 -15.07 5.80 2.74
CA LYS A 3 -13.71 5.30 2.50
C LYS A 3 -13.75 3.83 2.91
N THR A 4 -13.84 2.96 1.92
CA THR A 4 -13.82 1.52 2.10
C THR A 4 -12.56 1.17 2.88
N SER A 5 -12.74 0.66 4.10
CA SER A 5 -11.74 0.04 4.95
C SER A 5 -11.28 -1.29 4.33
N ALA A 6 -10.85 -1.24 3.07
CA ALA A 6 -10.47 -2.39 2.30
C ALA A 6 -8.97 -2.62 2.51
N LYS A 7 -8.64 -3.71 3.20
CA LYS A 7 -7.28 -4.23 3.20
C LYS A 7 -7.00 -4.80 1.81
N HIS A 8 -5.83 -4.50 1.26
CA HIS A 8 -5.42 -4.98 -0.05
C HIS A 8 -4.51 -6.20 0.12
N CYS A 9 -4.79 -7.27 -0.62
CA CYS A 9 -3.92 -8.45 -0.69
C CYS A 9 -2.97 -8.32 -1.88
N ILE A 10 -1.66 -8.26 -1.63
CA ILE A 10 -0.63 -8.06 -2.64
C ILE A 10 0.17 -9.35 -2.79
N GLY A 11 0.20 -9.89 -4.01
CA GLY A 11 0.99 -11.07 -4.35
C GLY A 11 0.64 -12.31 -3.52
N GLN A 12 -0.56 -12.38 -2.93
CA GLN A 12 -0.99 -13.45 -2.00
C GLN A 12 -0.06 -13.64 -0.79
N ARG A 13 0.73 -12.62 -0.45
CA ARG A 13 1.69 -12.65 0.67
C ARG A 13 1.46 -11.51 1.63
N PHE A 14 1.25 -10.31 1.11
CA PHE A 14 1.14 -9.12 1.95
C PHE A 14 -0.30 -8.65 2.09
N ILE A 15 -0.69 -8.31 3.31
CA ILE A 15 -1.95 -7.63 3.60
C ILE A 15 -1.65 -6.18 3.95
N PHE A 16 -2.00 -5.27 3.06
CA PHE A 16 -1.81 -3.84 3.23
C PHE A 16 -3.09 -3.16 3.75
N ASP A 17 -2.95 -2.36 4.80
CA ASP A 17 -4.00 -1.48 5.31
C ASP A 17 -3.55 -0.01 5.19
N PRO A 18 -4.05 0.74 4.20
CA PRO A 18 -3.68 2.15 4.00
C PRO A 18 -4.21 3.08 5.10
N TYR A 19 -5.19 2.64 5.89
CA TYR A 19 -5.72 3.45 6.99
C TYR A 19 -4.82 3.36 8.22
N ASP A 20 -4.30 2.17 8.50
CA ASP A 20 -3.39 1.89 9.62
C ASP A 20 -1.90 2.02 9.24
N ASN A 21 -1.61 2.38 7.98
CA ASN A 21 -0.26 2.40 7.40
C ASN A 21 0.52 1.12 7.73
N SER A 22 -0.14 -0.03 7.62
CA SER A 22 0.43 -1.31 7.99
C SER A 22 0.47 -2.28 6.83
N LEU A 23 1.51 -3.10 6.81
CA LEU A 23 1.70 -4.18 5.87
C LEU A 23 2.02 -5.44 6.69
N ILE A 24 1.24 -6.50 6.53
CA ILE A 24 1.47 -7.77 7.21
C ILE A 24 2.05 -8.75 6.21
N ASP A 25 3.20 -9.33 6.52
CA ASP A 25 3.75 -10.45 5.75
C ASP A 25 3.20 -11.78 6.28
N THR A 26 2.28 -12.39 5.52
CA THR A 26 1.58 -13.61 5.96
C THR A 26 2.42 -14.88 5.88
N VAL A 27 3.60 -14.85 5.23
CA VAL A 27 4.48 -16.03 5.15
C VAL A 27 5.64 -15.97 6.15
N GLU A 28 6.01 -14.78 6.61
CA GLU A 28 7.02 -14.56 7.65
C GLU A 28 6.35 -14.30 9.00
N ASN A 29 5.75 -15.34 9.59
CA ASN A 29 5.17 -15.30 10.94
C ASN A 29 4.16 -14.14 11.19
N ASN A 30 3.42 -13.71 10.16
CA ASN A 30 2.54 -12.54 10.22
C ASN A 30 3.26 -11.28 10.72
N GLU A 31 4.51 -11.06 10.30
CA GLU A 31 5.30 -9.88 10.66
C GLU A 31 4.55 -8.60 10.27
N LEU A 32 4.38 -7.71 11.25
CA LEU A 32 3.75 -6.41 11.07
C LEU A 32 4.80 -5.35 10.75
N ILE A 33 4.74 -4.82 9.53
CA ILE A 33 5.58 -3.73 9.06
C ILE A 33 4.76 -2.44 9.13
N ARG A 34 5.31 -1.41 9.78
CA ARG A 34 4.72 -0.07 9.84
C ARG A 34 5.35 0.79 8.76
N LEU A 35 4.51 1.29 7.85
CA LEU A 35 4.92 2.16 6.76
C LEU A 35 4.87 3.62 7.23
N GLY A 36 5.83 4.41 6.75
CA GLY A 36 5.73 5.87 6.82
C GLY A 36 4.56 6.38 5.96
N SER A 37 4.07 7.59 6.24
CA SER A 37 2.95 8.18 5.49
C SER A 37 3.20 8.21 3.98
N ASN A 38 4.41 8.53 3.56
CA ASN A 38 4.76 8.61 2.14
C ASN A 38 4.89 7.22 1.50
N GLU A 39 5.36 6.23 2.26
CA GLU A 39 5.46 4.84 1.79
C GLU A 39 4.06 4.23 1.61
N SER A 40 3.16 4.47 2.56
CA SER A 40 1.76 4.04 2.49
C SER A 40 1.04 4.66 1.29
N ARG A 41 1.24 5.97 1.04
CA ARG A 41 0.70 6.65 -0.14
C ARG A 41 1.28 6.11 -1.44
N ALA A 42 2.61 5.95 -1.51
CA ALA A 42 3.27 5.40 -2.69
C ALA A 42 2.72 4.00 -3.03
N LEU A 43 2.57 3.13 -2.03
CA LEU A 43 2.03 1.80 -2.22
C LEU A 43 0.55 1.83 -2.63
N SER A 44 -0.25 2.73 -2.04
CA SER A 44 -1.65 2.92 -2.44
C SER A 44 -1.77 3.31 -3.91
N LEU A 45 -0.94 4.24 -4.38
CA LEU A 45 -0.92 4.66 -5.78
C LEU A 45 -0.58 3.50 -6.73
N LEU A 46 0.38 2.64 -6.36
CA LEU A 46 0.74 1.47 -7.17
C LEU A 46 -0.37 0.41 -7.22
N ILE A 47 -1.16 0.29 -6.14
CA ILE A 47 -2.29 -0.64 -6.06
C ILE A 47 -3.50 -0.14 -6.84
N ASP A 48 -3.76 1.17 -6.80
CA ASP A 48 -4.87 1.80 -7.51
C ASP A 48 -4.68 1.71 -9.04
N GLU A 49 -3.43 1.64 -9.51
CA GLU A 49 -3.08 1.62 -10.93
C GLU A 49 -2.13 0.45 -11.29
N PRO A 50 -2.60 -0.80 -11.22
CA PRO A 50 -1.76 -1.96 -11.45
C PRO A 50 -1.26 -2.00 -12.91
N GLY A 51 0.05 -2.13 -13.08
CA GLY A 51 0.70 -2.18 -14.40
C GLY A 51 0.93 -0.83 -15.07
N ALA A 52 0.51 0.28 -14.45
CA ALA A 52 0.81 1.61 -14.96
C ALA A 52 2.30 1.97 -14.75
N ILE A 53 2.89 2.67 -15.72
CA ILE A 53 4.20 3.29 -15.56
C ILE A 53 3.99 4.61 -14.83
N ILE A 54 4.44 4.68 -13.57
CA ILE A 54 4.36 5.89 -12.75
C ILE A 54 5.68 6.64 -12.84
N THR A 55 5.64 7.89 -13.31
CA THR A 55 6.82 8.75 -13.35
C THR A 55 7.21 9.23 -11.96
N ARG A 56 8.49 9.61 -11.79
CA ARG A 56 8.98 10.13 -10.50
C ARG A 56 8.20 11.36 -10.05
N ASP A 57 7.91 12.29 -10.97
CA ASP A 57 7.22 13.54 -10.64
C ASP A 57 5.79 13.25 -10.17
N ARG A 58 5.09 12.34 -10.86
CA ARG A 58 3.74 11.90 -10.45
C ARG A 58 3.73 11.24 -9.07
N LEU A 59 4.72 10.40 -8.78
CA LEU A 59 4.85 9.78 -7.47
C LEU A 59 5.09 10.84 -6.39
N HIS A 60 5.98 11.81 -6.67
CA HIS A 60 6.29 12.90 -5.75
C HIS A 60 5.09 13.82 -5.47
N ASP A 61 4.27 14.11 -6.49
CA ASP A 61 3.06 14.93 -6.31
C ASP A 61 1.97 14.24 -5.48
N TYR A 62 2.01 12.91 -5.41
CA TYR A 62 1.01 12.11 -4.70
C TYR A 62 1.34 11.88 -3.22
N VAL A 63 2.64 11.79 -2.86
CA VAL A 63 3.10 11.43 -1.50
C VAL A 63 3.19 12.62 -0.56
#